data_AF-A0A7X9E581-F1
#
_entry.id   AF-A0A7X9E581-F1
#
_cell.length_a   1.000
_cell.length_b   1.000
_cell.length_c   1.000
_cell.angle_alpha   90.00
_cell.angle_beta   90.00
_cell.angle_gamma   90.00
#
_symmetry.space_group_name_H-M   'P 1'
#
loop_
_entity.id
_entity.type
_entity.pdbx_description
1 polymer ?
#
loop_
_entity_poly.entity_id
_entity_poly.type
_entity_poly.pdbx_seq_one_letter_code
_entity_poly.pdbx_strand_id
1 'polypeptide(L)'
;MASNDIFDPRTYMQLAIEEMKKSLNEPRADGKRSPKVGAVLIKPDGSQESSHRGELRYGDHAEFSLLERKNRKTKLDGSILFTTLEPCAPGARNHPKLSCAERIVNARIKEVWVGIEDPDPFVDRKGIKFIQDHGIVVKMFDPDLQQEIREYNADFIKQAEQRAKEVGSEKKPLILSKVEEKITAASLDDFSGSALTKFMSRANISYTIGSPELKQVLMQLGILAEDGQPTGIGLLLFGKKPQLKFPQAVVKAEYIRPDGKSELKDFEGPLVQMPLEIIEWVESRLGSFYTIEKGERKDKSEIDPFREAIINAIVHRDYDIEEAPIHLIIDKDKIVIKSPGAPVKPITIDQLNNFIAPSLSRNPKIMYIFNQLKLVEQRGKGMRILKMLPNELKLPVPHFAYNEPYLEFTLFRTGNILESLIGVEKYNELNDEEKKGLLHLYNVKSISKSEYAKYLGITDKTAQRQLSKFKKLGLVSTKGATNNLRYLSNL
;
A
#
# COMPACT_ATOMS: atom_id res chain seq x y z
N MET A 1 -28.70 4.47 -33.74
CA MET A 1 -28.12 4.82 -32.44
C MET A 1 -28.27 3.59 -31.55
N ALA A 2 -27.21 2.80 -31.42
CA ALA A 2 -27.19 1.66 -30.49
C ALA A 2 -26.85 2.21 -29.11
N SER A 3 -27.69 1.91 -28.12
CA SER A 3 -27.42 2.19 -26.70
C SER A 3 -26.14 1.47 -26.29
N ASN A 4 -25.09 2.22 -25.96
CA ASN A 4 -23.98 1.67 -25.18
C ASN A 4 -24.57 1.34 -23.80
N ASP A 5 -24.90 0.07 -23.57
CA ASP A 5 -25.20 -0.42 -22.23
C ASP A 5 -23.97 -0.18 -21.36
N ILE A 6 -24.10 0.80 -20.47
CA ILE A 6 -23.09 1.11 -19.46
C ILE A 6 -23.05 -0.11 -18.53
N PHE A 7 -21.92 -0.79 -18.47
CA PHE A 7 -21.70 -1.87 -17.51
C PHE A 7 -21.86 -1.32 -16.09
N ASP A 8 -22.97 -1.67 -15.42
CA ASP A 8 -23.24 -1.34 -14.03
C ASP A 8 -23.08 -2.60 -13.15
N PRO A 9 -21.97 -2.71 -12.39
CA PRO A 9 -21.74 -3.84 -11.48
C PRO A 9 -22.86 -4.02 -10.46
N ARG A 10 -23.53 -2.94 -10.03
CA ARG A 10 -24.52 -2.97 -8.95
C ARG A 10 -25.75 -3.80 -9.34
N THR A 11 -26.19 -3.68 -10.60
CA THR A 11 -27.27 -4.51 -11.16
C THR A 11 -26.98 -6.01 -11.02
N TYR A 12 -25.74 -6.44 -11.24
CA TYR A 12 -25.36 -7.86 -11.13
C TYR A 12 -25.16 -8.32 -9.69
N MET A 13 -24.75 -7.42 -8.78
CA MET A 13 -24.74 -7.70 -7.34
C MET A 13 -26.17 -7.96 -6.83
N GLN A 14 -27.12 -7.13 -7.25
CA GLN A 14 -28.54 -7.30 -6.91
C GLN A 14 -29.08 -8.61 -7.49
N LEU A 15 -28.76 -8.95 -8.74
CA LEU A 15 -29.16 -10.22 -9.33
C LEU A 15 -28.59 -11.43 -8.57
N ALA A 16 -27.35 -11.36 -8.10
CA ALA A 16 -26.76 -12.41 -7.27
C ALA A 16 -27.50 -12.56 -5.92
N ILE A 17 -27.97 -11.46 -5.33
CA ILE A 17 -28.82 -11.48 -4.13
C ILE A 17 -30.20 -12.08 -4.41
N GLU A 18 -30.82 -11.75 -5.55
CA GLU A 18 -32.09 -12.35 -5.95
C GLU A 18 -31.96 -13.87 -6.20
N GLU A 19 -30.84 -14.33 -6.75
CA GLU A 19 -30.55 -15.77 -6.79
C GLU A 19 -30.31 -16.35 -5.40
N MET A 20 -29.56 -15.66 -4.54
CA MET A 20 -29.31 -16.12 -3.17
C MET A 20 -30.63 -16.39 -2.43
N LYS A 21 -31.65 -15.55 -2.62
CA LYS A 21 -32.99 -15.71 -2.03
C LYS A 21 -33.68 -17.02 -2.44
N LYS A 22 -33.34 -17.59 -3.60
CA LYS A 22 -33.87 -18.86 -4.11
C LYS A 22 -33.15 -20.10 -3.56
N SER A 23 -32.05 -19.94 -2.80
CA SER A 23 -31.28 -21.04 -2.25
C SER A 23 -32.14 -22.03 -1.46
N LEU A 24 -32.00 -23.32 -1.76
CA LEU A 24 -32.75 -24.37 -1.08
C LEU A 24 -32.17 -24.65 0.31
N ASN A 25 -33.03 -24.74 1.32
CA ASN A 25 -32.62 -25.15 2.66
C ASN A 25 -32.53 -26.67 2.71
N GLU A 26 -31.31 -27.19 2.70
CA GLU A 26 -31.05 -28.62 2.69
C GLU A 26 -30.99 -29.15 4.13
N PRO A 27 -31.86 -30.08 4.52
CA PRO A 27 -31.77 -30.71 5.83
C PRO A 27 -30.44 -31.46 5.93
N ARG A 28 -29.58 -31.05 6.87
CA ARG A 28 -28.31 -31.72 7.14
C ARG A 28 -28.46 -32.62 8.37
N ALA A 29 -27.91 -33.83 8.29
CA ALA A 29 -27.92 -34.80 9.39
C ALA A 29 -27.12 -34.33 10.63
N ASP A 30 -26.26 -33.32 10.48
CA ASP A 30 -25.44 -32.73 11.53
C ASP A 30 -26.08 -31.48 12.18
N GLY A 31 -27.34 -31.16 11.86
CA GLY A 31 -28.07 -30.02 12.42
C GLY A 31 -27.58 -28.64 11.94
N LYS A 32 -26.61 -28.58 11.03
CA LYS A 32 -26.01 -27.31 10.57
C LYS A 32 -26.89 -26.60 9.54
N ARG A 33 -26.98 -25.27 9.65
CA ARG A 33 -27.59 -24.41 8.65
C ARG A 33 -26.67 -24.29 7.44
N SER A 34 -27.28 -24.44 6.28
CA SER A 34 -26.68 -24.29 4.97
C SER A 34 -26.63 -22.79 4.61
N PRO A 35 -25.48 -22.20 4.23
CA PRO A 35 -25.48 -20.83 3.73
C PRO A 35 -26.32 -20.70 2.47
N LYS A 36 -27.02 -19.57 2.34
CA LYS A 36 -27.71 -19.18 1.12
C LYS A 36 -26.72 -18.40 0.27
N VAL A 37 -26.50 -18.86 -0.96
CA VAL A 37 -25.50 -18.30 -1.86
C VAL A 37 -26.10 -18.19 -3.25
N GLY A 38 -25.96 -17.03 -3.86
CA GLY A 38 -26.29 -16.79 -5.27
C GLY A 38 -25.05 -16.35 -6.02
N ALA A 39 -24.98 -16.69 -7.30
CA ALA A 39 -23.89 -16.32 -8.17
C ALA A 39 -24.39 -15.96 -9.58
N VAL A 40 -23.69 -15.04 -10.23
CA VAL A 40 -23.96 -14.57 -11.60
C VAL A 40 -22.65 -14.53 -12.38
N LEU A 41 -22.63 -15.15 -13.55
CA LEU A 41 -21.50 -15.18 -14.46
C LEU A 41 -21.83 -14.36 -15.72
N ILE A 42 -20.95 -13.43 -16.06
CA ILE A 42 -21.03 -12.62 -17.28
C ILE A 42 -19.88 -13.02 -18.19
N LYS A 43 -20.20 -13.48 -19.39
CA LYS A 43 -19.20 -13.88 -20.39
C LYS A 43 -18.73 -12.68 -21.22
N PRO A 44 -17.57 -12.79 -21.91
CA PRO A 44 -17.05 -11.72 -22.76
C PRO A 44 -17.98 -11.28 -23.89
N ASP A 45 -18.90 -12.15 -24.32
CA ASP A 45 -19.92 -11.86 -25.35
C ASP A 45 -21.16 -11.13 -24.79
N GLY A 46 -21.17 -10.83 -23.49
CA GLY A 46 -22.27 -10.16 -22.80
C GLY A 46 -23.38 -11.11 -22.33
N SER A 47 -23.32 -12.41 -22.66
CA SER A 47 -24.28 -13.37 -22.13
C SER A 47 -24.12 -13.56 -20.62
N GLN A 48 -25.25 -13.69 -19.94
CA GLN A 48 -25.31 -13.84 -18.49
C GLN A 48 -25.97 -15.16 -18.11
N GLU A 49 -25.44 -15.79 -17.07
CA GLU A 49 -26.04 -16.96 -16.44
C GLU A 49 -25.99 -16.79 -14.92
N SER A 50 -27.00 -17.30 -14.23
CA SER A 50 -27.09 -17.20 -12.78
C SER A 50 -27.32 -18.58 -12.16
N SER A 51 -26.98 -18.74 -10.89
CA SER A 51 -27.24 -19.96 -10.13
C SER A 51 -27.34 -19.65 -8.65
N HIS A 52 -27.98 -20.54 -7.91
CA HIS A 52 -28.05 -20.49 -6.47
C HIS A 52 -27.71 -21.85 -5.86
N ARG A 53 -27.39 -21.83 -4.57
CA ARG A 53 -27.04 -23.04 -3.84
C ARG A 53 -28.20 -24.05 -3.86
N GLY A 54 -27.88 -25.27 -4.28
CA GLY A 54 -28.85 -26.36 -4.39
C GLY A 54 -29.70 -26.36 -5.67
N GLU A 55 -29.49 -25.45 -6.63
CA GLU A 55 -30.34 -25.31 -7.83
C GLU A 55 -30.48 -26.60 -8.64
N LEU A 56 -29.35 -27.22 -9.02
CA LEU A 56 -29.34 -28.40 -9.90
C LEU A 56 -29.28 -29.72 -9.13
N ARG A 57 -28.66 -29.69 -7.94
CA ARG A 57 -28.53 -30.85 -7.06
C ARG A 57 -28.30 -30.38 -5.64
N TYR A 58 -28.91 -31.08 -4.69
CA TYR A 58 -28.61 -30.88 -3.28
C TYR A 58 -27.10 -31.00 -2.99
N GLY A 59 -26.55 -30.00 -2.33
CA GLY A 59 -25.15 -29.86 -1.95
C GLY A 59 -24.28 -29.12 -2.96
N ASP A 60 -24.79 -28.78 -4.15
CA ASP A 60 -24.03 -28.02 -5.15
C ASP A 60 -23.96 -26.53 -4.75
N HIS A 61 -22.76 -25.97 -4.79
CA HIS A 61 -22.53 -24.54 -4.57
C HIS A 61 -22.97 -23.74 -5.81
N ALA A 62 -23.34 -22.48 -5.62
CA ALA A 62 -23.80 -21.63 -6.73
C ALA A 62 -22.72 -21.48 -7.83
N GLU A 63 -21.47 -21.25 -7.43
CA GLU A 63 -20.34 -21.11 -8.34
C GLU A 63 -19.99 -22.44 -9.03
N PHE A 64 -20.12 -23.56 -8.31
CA PHE A 64 -19.91 -24.89 -8.89
C PHE A 64 -20.95 -25.19 -9.99
N SER A 65 -22.22 -24.90 -9.72
CA SER A 65 -23.30 -25.07 -10.70
C SER A 65 -23.04 -24.23 -11.97
N LEU A 66 -22.60 -22.98 -11.82
CA LEU A 66 -22.26 -22.14 -12.97
C LEU A 66 -21.07 -22.69 -13.77
N LEU A 67 -19.95 -22.95 -13.11
CA LEU A 67 -18.68 -23.27 -13.79
C LEU A 67 -18.65 -24.71 -14.34
N GLU A 68 -19.23 -25.68 -13.63
CA GLU A 68 -19.00 -27.11 -13.90
C GLU A 68 -20.25 -27.86 -14.37
N ARG A 69 -21.45 -27.30 -14.16
CA ARG A 69 -22.70 -27.88 -14.67
C ARG A 69 -23.16 -27.15 -15.91
N LYS A 70 -23.44 -25.85 -15.78
CA LYS A 70 -24.01 -25.03 -16.86
C LYS A 70 -22.97 -24.72 -17.94
N ASN A 71 -21.73 -24.45 -17.56
CA ASN A 71 -20.68 -24.00 -18.48
C ASN A 71 -19.53 -24.99 -18.70
N ARG A 72 -19.73 -26.29 -18.43
CA ARG A 72 -18.66 -27.31 -18.53
C ARG A 72 -17.93 -27.35 -19.87
N LYS A 73 -18.64 -27.05 -20.97
CA LYS A 73 -18.10 -27.08 -22.35
C LYS A 73 -17.79 -25.68 -22.89
N THR A 74 -17.99 -24.65 -22.09
CA THR A 74 -17.87 -23.25 -22.50
C THR A 74 -16.55 -22.70 -22.01
N LYS A 75 -15.82 -22.00 -22.87
CA LYS A 75 -14.60 -21.29 -22.47
C LYS A 75 -15.00 -20.03 -21.70
N LEU A 76 -14.52 -19.90 -20.47
CA LEU A 76 -14.90 -18.80 -19.57
C LEU A 76 -13.79 -17.74 -19.40
N ASP A 77 -12.66 -17.88 -20.10
CA ASP A 77 -11.56 -16.91 -20.06
C ASP A 77 -12.09 -15.49 -20.29
N GLY A 78 -11.78 -14.57 -19.37
CA GLY A 78 -12.21 -13.18 -19.49
C GLY A 78 -13.57 -12.85 -18.86
N SER A 79 -14.32 -13.85 -18.38
CA SER A 79 -15.61 -13.66 -17.72
C SER A 79 -15.49 -12.91 -16.38
N ILE A 80 -16.61 -12.34 -15.93
CA ILE A 80 -16.76 -11.72 -14.60
C ILE A 80 -17.75 -12.54 -13.78
N LEU A 81 -17.41 -12.84 -12.53
CA LEU A 81 -18.25 -13.61 -11.61
C LEU A 81 -18.69 -12.73 -10.43
N PHE A 82 -19.96 -12.76 -10.09
CA PHE A 82 -20.53 -12.17 -8.87
C PHE A 82 -20.98 -13.32 -7.98
N THR A 83 -20.65 -13.30 -6.69
CA THR A 83 -21.08 -14.30 -5.71
C THR A 83 -21.41 -13.62 -4.39
N THR A 84 -22.50 -14.02 -3.73
CA THR A 84 -22.94 -13.38 -2.47
C THR A 84 -22.11 -13.79 -1.25
N LEU A 85 -21.38 -14.90 -1.32
CA LEU A 85 -20.50 -15.39 -0.24
C LEU A 85 -19.12 -15.72 -0.81
N GLU A 86 -18.09 -15.60 0.02
CA GLU A 86 -16.71 -15.97 -0.35
C GLU A 86 -16.63 -17.39 -0.94
N PRO A 87 -16.02 -17.55 -2.13
CA PRO A 87 -15.78 -18.88 -2.70
C PRO A 87 -14.94 -19.74 -1.77
N CYS A 88 -15.36 -20.99 -1.56
CA CYS A 88 -14.63 -21.88 -0.66
C CYS A 88 -13.17 -22.07 -1.10
N ALA A 89 -12.28 -22.10 -0.11
CA ALA A 89 -10.83 -22.14 -0.29
C ALA A 89 -10.30 -23.52 -0.73
N PRO A 90 -9.08 -23.59 -1.31
CA PRO A 90 -8.42 -24.86 -1.58
C PRO A 90 -8.32 -25.73 -0.33
N GLY A 91 -8.59 -27.03 -0.48
CA GLY A 91 -8.60 -27.98 0.64
C GLY A 91 -9.83 -27.93 1.56
N ALA A 92 -10.77 -27.00 1.35
CA ALA A 92 -12.02 -26.92 2.12
C ALA A 92 -13.05 -28.01 1.77
N ARG A 93 -12.77 -28.84 0.75
CA ARG A 93 -13.61 -29.99 0.38
C ARG A 93 -12.80 -31.28 0.48
N ASN A 94 -13.44 -32.36 0.90
CA ASN A 94 -12.81 -33.68 0.94
C ASN A 94 -12.30 -34.05 -0.45
N HIS A 95 -10.99 -34.35 -0.53
CA HIS A 95 -10.34 -34.86 -1.73
C HIS A 95 -11.16 -36.04 -2.29
N PRO A 96 -11.46 -36.10 -3.61
CA PRO A 96 -10.84 -35.40 -4.74
C PRO A 96 -11.58 -34.13 -5.23
N LYS A 97 -12.45 -33.50 -4.42
CA LYS A 97 -13.29 -32.39 -4.89
C LYS A 97 -12.52 -31.05 -4.89
N LEU A 98 -12.35 -30.44 -6.06
CA LEU A 98 -11.85 -29.05 -6.16
C LEU A 98 -12.84 -28.06 -5.55
N SER A 99 -12.29 -27.06 -4.87
CA SER A 99 -12.99 -25.91 -4.28
C SER A 99 -13.51 -24.92 -5.34
N CYS A 100 -14.35 -23.97 -4.92
CA CYS A 100 -14.86 -22.93 -5.83
C CYS A 100 -13.73 -21.98 -6.25
N ALA A 101 -12.83 -21.61 -5.34
CA ALA A 101 -11.68 -20.76 -5.65
C ALA A 101 -10.74 -21.40 -6.70
N GLU A 102 -10.45 -22.70 -6.58
CA GLU A 102 -9.66 -23.43 -7.59
C GLU A 102 -10.36 -23.49 -8.95
N ARG A 103 -11.69 -23.64 -8.97
CA ARG A 103 -12.46 -23.66 -10.22
C ARG A 103 -12.47 -22.30 -10.91
N ILE A 104 -12.57 -21.21 -10.15
CA ILE A 104 -12.49 -19.84 -10.67
C ILE A 104 -11.14 -19.61 -11.36
N VAL A 105 -10.04 -20.03 -10.72
CA VAL A 105 -8.69 -19.94 -11.29
C VAL A 105 -8.56 -20.80 -12.55
N ASN A 106 -8.99 -22.06 -12.51
CA ASN A 106 -8.94 -22.97 -13.65
C ASN A 106 -9.78 -22.48 -14.84
N ALA A 107 -10.92 -21.82 -14.56
CA ALA A 107 -11.79 -21.21 -15.56
C ALA A 107 -11.25 -19.87 -16.11
N ARG A 108 -10.15 -19.35 -15.56
CA ARG A 108 -9.50 -18.08 -15.98
C ARG A 108 -10.47 -16.89 -15.98
N ILE A 109 -11.30 -16.85 -14.95
CA ILE A 109 -12.17 -15.71 -14.67
C ILE A 109 -11.29 -14.47 -14.49
N LYS A 110 -11.67 -13.35 -15.10
CA LYS A 110 -10.87 -12.11 -15.07
C LYS A 110 -11.10 -11.32 -13.79
N GLU A 111 -12.34 -11.30 -13.32
CA GLU A 111 -12.77 -10.47 -12.21
C GLU A 111 -13.86 -11.17 -11.39
N VAL A 112 -13.77 -11.08 -10.07
CA VAL A 112 -14.74 -11.68 -9.12
C VAL A 112 -15.23 -10.60 -8.15
N TRP A 113 -16.54 -10.47 -8.02
CA TRP A 113 -17.19 -9.64 -7.02
C TRP A 113 -17.76 -10.52 -5.91
N VAL A 114 -17.46 -10.20 -4.67
CA VAL A 114 -17.83 -10.99 -3.50
C VAL A 114 -18.73 -10.18 -2.56
N GLY A 115 -19.85 -10.77 -2.16
CA GLY A 115 -20.82 -10.17 -1.24
C GLY A 115 -20.24 -10.01 0.16
N ILE A 116 -20.15 -11.10 0.91
CA ILE A 116 -19.57 -11.10 2.25
C ILE A 116 -18.44 -12.14 2.38
N GLU A 117 -17.49 -11.85 3.28
CA GLU A 117 -16.48 -12.83 3.71
C GLU A 117 -17.15 -13.99 4.45
N ASP A 118 -16.66 -15.22 4.28
CA ASP A 118 -17.19 -16.38 5.00
C ASP A 118 -16.67 -16.35 6.46
N PRO A 119 -17.55 -16.28 7.47
CA PRO A 119 -17.15 -16.28 8.88
C PRO A 119 -16.60 -17.63 9.38
N ASP A 120 -16.64 -18.69 8.56
CA ASP A 120 -16.09 -19.99 8.94
C ASP A 120 -14.54 -19.94 9.03
N PRO A 121 -13.94 -20.30 10.18
CA PRO A 121 -12.50 -20.17 10.43
C PRO A 121 -11.62 -21.03 9.50
N PHE A 122 -12.18 -22.06 8.87
CA PHE A 122 -11.46 -22.89 7.91
C PHE A 122 -11.39 -22.24 6.52
N VAL A 123 -12.28 -21.30 6.22
CA VAL A 123 -12.43 -20.59 4.93
C VAL A 123 -11.91 -19.15 5.01
N ASP A 124 -11.98 -18.49 6.17
CA ASP A 124 -11.67 -17.07 6.42
C ASP A 124 -10.51 -16.53 5.54
N ARG A 125 -10.91 -15.77 4.51
CA ARG A 125 -10.06 -15.04 3.55
C ARG A 125 -9.11 -15.89 2.72
N LYS A 126 -9.14 -17.21 2.84
CA LYS A 126 -8.26 -18.10 2.07
C LYS A 126 -8.74 -18.22 0.62
N GLY A 127 -10.05 -18.13 0.38
CA GLY A 127 -10.63 -18.20 -0.96
C GLY A 127 -10.33 -16.95 -1.77
N ILE A 128 -10.65 -15.77 -1.20
CA ILE A 128 -10.35 -14.47 -1.80
C ILE A 128 -8.85 -14.32 -2.06
N LYS A 129 -8.01 -14.63 -1.05
CA LYS A 129 -6.55 -14.54 -1.19
C LYS A 129 -6.02 -15.45 -2.29
N PHE A 130 -6.49 -16.69 -2.37
CA PHE A 130 -6.07 -17.62 -3.41
C PHE A 130 -6.40 -17.09 -4.81
N ILE A 131 -7.59 -16.52 -5.01
CA ILE A 131 -8.01 -15.92 -6.28
C ILE A 131 -7.11 -14.72 -6.64
N GLN A 132 -6.83 -13.84 -5.67
CA GLN A 132 -5.96 -12.67 -5.85
C GLN A 132 -4.50 -13.06 -6.16
N ASP A 133 -3.96 -14.07 -5.46
CA ASP A 133 -2.59 -14.56 -5.66
C ASP A 133 -2.38 -15.14 -7.07
N HIS A 134 -3.45 -15.54 -7.77
CA HIS A 134 -3.44 -16.01 -9.15
C HIS A 134 -3.76 -14.90 -10.18
N GLY A 135 -3.71 -13.63 -9.77
CA GLY A 135 -3.82 -12.48 -10.67
C GLY A 135 -5.25 -12.13 -11.12
N ILE A 136 -6.27 -12.69 -10.46
CA ILE A 136 -7.68 -12.37 -10.72
C ILE A 136 -8.07 -11.16 -9.86
N VAL A 137 -8.75 -10.19 -10.47
CA VAL A 137 -9.21 -8.98 -9.75
C VAL A 137 -10.37 -9.37 -8.83
N VAL A 138 -10.28 -9.05 -7.54
CA VAL A 138 -11.38 -9.25 -6.59
C VAL A 138 -11.89 -7.91 -6.06
N LYS A 139 -13.21 -7.73 -6.06
CA LYS A 139 -13.91 -6.56 -5.51
C LYS A 139 -15.03 -7.01 -4.56
N MET A 140 -15.41 -6.15 -3.63
CA MET A 140 -16.50 -6.41 -2.70
C MET A 140 -17.79 -5.74 -3.17
N PHE A 141 -18.94 -6.29 -2.79
CA PHE A 141 -20.24 -5.67 -3.04
C PHE A 141 -20.39 -4.38 -2.25
N ASP A 142 -21.34 -3.53 -2.64
CA ASP A 142 -21.65 -2.29 -1.92
C ASP A 142 -22.12 -2.58 -0.46
N PRO A 143 -21.74 -1.75 0.53
CA PRO A 143 -21.98 -2.05 1.96
C PRO A 143 -23.45 -2.31 2.33
N ASP A 144 -24.40 -1.65 1.66
CA ASP A 144 -25.83 -1.86 1.85
C ASP A 144 -26.28 -3.25 1.37
N LEU A 145 -25.73 -3.71 0.26
CA LEU A 145 -25.97 -5.08 -0.25
C LEU A 145 -25.29 -6.14 0.62
N GLN A 146 -24.12 -5.84 1.21
CA GLN A 146 -23.49 -6.73 2.18
C GLN A 146 -24.34 -6.92 3.44
N GLN A 147 -24.96 -5.84 3.92
CA GLN A 147 -25.87 -5.87 5.07
C GLN A 147 -27.07 -6.78 4.79
N GLU A 148 -27.70 -6.65 3.61
CA GLU A 148 -28.80 -7.53 3.19
C GLU A 148 -28.37 -9.01 3.14
N ILE A 149 -27.18 -9.30 2.63
CA ILE A 149 -26.64 -10.67 2.58
C ILE A 149 -26.43 -11.23 4.00
N ARG A 150 -25.92 -10.43 4.94
CA ARG A 150 -25.73 -10.84 6.34
C ARG A 150 -27.05 -11.13 7.03
N GLU A 151 -28.06 -10.30 6.81
CA GLU A 151 -29.40 -10.48 7.37
C GLU A 151 -30.03 -11.79 6.88
N TYR A 152 -29.92 -12.07 5.58
CA TYR A 152 -30.46 -13.29 4.98
C TYR A 152 -29.73 -14.58 5.42
N ASN A 153 -28.48 -14.44 5.89
CA ASN A 153 -27.62 -15.52 6.38
C ASN A 153 -27.39 -15.49 7.90
N ALA A 154 -28.17 -14.71 8.67
CA ALA A 154 -27.90 -14.48 10.10
C ALA A 154 -27.76 -15.77 10.92
N ASP A 155 -28.62 -16.77 10.68
CA ASP A 155 -28.55 -18.07 11.37
C ASP A 155 -27.28 -18.86 11.02
N PHE A 156 -26.85 -18.82 9.76
CA PHE A 156 -25.62 -19.47 9.31
C PHE A 156 -24.39 -18.79 9.92
N ILE A 157 -24.35 -17.45 9.88
CA ILE A 157 -23.26 -16.64 10.43
C ILE A 157 -23.14 -16.88 11.92
N LYS A 158 -24.26 -16.84 12.66
CA LYS A 158 -24.28 -17.09 14.11
C LYS A 158 -23.74 -18.48 14.46
N GLN A 159 -24.12 -19.51 13.71
CA GLN A 159 -23.59 -20.86 13.90
C GLN A 159 -22.10 -20.97 13.53
N ALA A 160 -21.66 -20.29 12.47
CA ALA A 160 -20.26 -20.27 12.06
C ALA A 160 -19.37 -19.55 13.10
N GLU A 161 -19.82 -18.40 13.61
CA GLU A 161 -19.16 -17.65 14.68
C GLU A 161 -19.12 -18.43 16.00
N GLN A 162 -20.20 -19.15 16.34
CA GLN A 162 -20.23 -20.00 17.52
C GLN A 162 -19.23 -21.17 17.39
N ARG A 163 -19.16 -21.81 16.21
CA ARG A 163 -18.12 -22.83 15.93
C ARG A 163 -16.72 -22.23 15.97
N ALA A 164 -16.52 -21.02 15.46
CA ALA A 164 -15.23 -20.32 15.54
C ALA A 164 -14.79 -20.07 16.99
N LYS A 165 -15.74 -19.83 17.90
CA LYS A 165 -15.49 -19.69 19.35
C LYS A 165 -15.22 -21.05 20.03
N GLU A 166 -15.94 -22.10 19.65
CA GLU A 166 -15.79 -23.46 20.21
C GLU A 166 -14.49 -24.16 19.74
N VAL A 167 -14.01 -23.85 18.53
CA VAL A 167 -12.73 -24.34 17.96
C VAL A 167 -11.53 -23.51 18.47
N GLY A 168 -11.65 -22.84 19.62
CA GLY A 168 -10.72 -21.83 20.18
C GLY A 168 -9.28 -22.25 20.53
N SER A 169 -8.60 -23.01 19.69
CA SER A 169 -7.13 -23.15 19.57
C SER A 169 -6.89 -23.77 18.19
N GLU A 170 -6.79 -23.01 17.10
CA GLU A 170 -5.71 -22.10 16.84
C GLU A 170 -6.29 -20.81 16.26
N LYS A 171 -6.12 -19.69 16.97
CA LYS A 171 -5.80 -18.46 16.24
C LYS A 171 -4.69 -18.90 15.28
N LYS A 172 -4.82 -18.72 13.96
CA LYS A 172 -3.61 -18.42 13.19
C LYS A 172 -2.92 -17.40 14.06
N PRO A 173 -1.71 -17.67 14.60
CA PRO A 173 -1.05 -16.69 15.41
C PRO A 173 -1.18 -15.40 14.61
N LEU A 174 -1.66 -14.32 15.25
CA LEU A 174 -1.32 -13.01 14.71
C LEU A 174 0.18 -13.16 14.53
N ILE A 175 0.63 -13.24 13.27
CA ILE A 175 2.06 -13.19 12.99
C ILE A 175 2.33 -11.74 13.27
N LEU A 176 2.48 -11.47 14.57
CA LEU A 176 2.95 -10.21 15.08
C LEU A 176 4.27 -10.03 14.37
N SER A 177 4.44 -8.89 13.74
CA SER A 177 5.78 -8.49 13.31
C SER A 177 6.72 -8.66 14.50
N LYS A 178 8.01 -8.96 14.29
CA LYS A 178 8.96 -9.13 15.41
C LYS A 178 8.96 -7.92 16.34
N VAL A 179 8.56 -6.75 15.84
CA VAL A 179 8.43 -5.54 16.63
C VAL A 179 7.16 -5.49 17.48
N GLU A 180 6.11 -6.22 17.15
CA GLU A 180 4.88 -6.27 17.95
C GLU A 180 4.97 -7.22 19.15
N GLU A 181 5.97 -8.10 19.17
CA GLU A 181 6.24 -9.00 20.27
C GLU A 181 6.79 -8.27 21.51
N LYS A 182 6.59 -8.88 22.68
CA LYS A 182 7.17 -8.41 23.93
C LYS A 182 8.68 -8.67 23.97
N ILE A 183 9.42 -7.74 24.59
CA ILE A 183 10.86 -7.84 24.72
C ILE A 183 11.19 -8.16 26.17
N THR A 184 11.49 -9.43 26.45
CA THR A 184 11.64 -9.94 27.83
C THR A 184 12.71 -9.22 28.64
N ALA A 185 13.78 -8.75 28.00
CA ALA A 185 14.88 -8.04 28.65
C ALA A 185 14.60 -6.54 28.85
N ALA A 186 13.48 -6.01 28.35
CA ALA A 186 13.16 -4.59 28.42
C ALA A 186 12.24 -4.27 29.59
N SER A 187 12.35 -3.05 30.11
CA SER A 187 11.47 -2.49 31.13
C SER A 187 11.02 -1.08 30.78
N LEU A 188 10.06 -0.54 31.54
CA LEU A 188 9.61 0.84 31.36
C LEU A 188 10.73 1.87 31.54
N ASP A 189 11.79 1.54 32.29
CA ASP A 189 12.93 2.43 32.51
C ASP A 189 13.80 2.58 31.26
N ASP A 190 13.67 1.67 30.28
CA ASP A 190 14.32 1.80 28.98
C ASP A 190 13.67 2.86 28.10
N PHE A 191 12.47 3.33 28.44
CA PHE A 191 11.81 4.42 27.73
C PHE A 191 12.41 5.78 28.09
N SER A 192 12.54 6.65 27.08
CA SER A 192 12.88 8.06 27.20
C SER A 192 11.72 8.79 27.86
N GLY A 193 11.90 9.20 29.12
CA GLY A 193 10.91 9.98 29.85
C GLY A 193 10.51 11.27 29.12
N SER A 194 11.47 11.94 28.45
CA SER A 194 11.16 13.12 27.64
C SER A 194 10.24 12.84 26.45
N ALA A 195 10.44 11.71 25.75
CA ALA A 195 9.63 11.31 24.61
C ALA A 195 8.22 10.92 25.07
N LEU A 196 8.12 10.16 26.16
CA LEU A 196 6.86 9.73 26.73
C LEU A 196 6.04 10.90 27.28
N THR A 197 6.67 11.81 28.03
CA THR A 197 6.02 13.05 28.53
C THR A 197 5.51 13.92 27.38
N LYS A 198 6.29 14.06 26.30
CA LYS A 198 5.86 14.81 25.11
C LYS A 198 4.65 14.17 24.44
N PHE A 199 4.63 12.84 24.33
CA PHE A 199 3.47 12.10 23.83
C PHE A 199 2.24 12.30 24.72
N MET A 200 2.37 12.09 26.03
CA MET A 200 1.28 12.25 26.98
C MET A 200 0.67 13.65 26.92
N SER A 201 1.52 14.69 26.90
CA SER A 201 1.08 16.09 26.76
C SER A 201 0.33 16.32 25.45
N ARG A 202 0.81 15.80 24.32
CA ARG A 202 0.17 16.00 23.00
C ARG A 202 -1.11 15.19 22.81
N ALA A 203 -1.19 14.02 23.45
CA ALA A 203 -2.34 13.13 23.43
C ALA A 203 -3.39 13.47 24.51
N ASN A 204 -3.20 14.55 25.29
CA ASN A 204 -4.05 14.93 26.43
C ASN A 204 -4.21 13.80 27.47
N ILE A 205 -3.13 13.08 27.76
CA ILE A 205 -3.08 12.03 28.78
C ILE A 205 -2.51 12.61 30.08
N SER A 206 -3.33 12.67 31.11
CA SER A 206 -3.00 13.30 32.41
C SER A 206 -2.69 12.28 33.51
N TYR A 207 -1.91 11.25 33.20
CA TYR A 207 -1.44 10.24 34.18
C TYR A 207 0.03 10.46 34.55
N THR A 208 0.48 9.83 35.62
CA THR A 208 1.91 9.84 36.00
C THR A 208 2.64 8.68 35.34
N ILE A 209 3.93 8.88 35.02
CA ILE A 209 4.75 7.80 34.46
C ILE A 209 4.84 6.65 35.47
N GLY A 210 4.53 5.44 35.02
CA GLY A 210 4.52 4.24 35.87
C GLY A 210 3.20 3.95 36.59
N SER A 211 2.22 4.86 36.53
CA SER A 211 0.90 4.62 37.13
C SER A 211 0.17 3.44 36.48
N PRO A 212 -0.69 2.71 37.22
CA PRO A 212 -1.50 1.64 36.64
C PRO A 212 -2.36 2.09 35.45
N GLU A 213 -2.92 3.29 35.52
CA GLU A 213 -3.76 3.87 34.47
C GLU A 213 -2.94 4.15 33.20
N LEU A 214 -1.74 4.72 33.34
CA LEU A 214 -0.87 4.91 32.18
C LEU A 214 -0.45 3.57 31.58
N LYS A 215 -0.08 2.58 32.41
CA LYS A 215 0.28 1.24 31.92
C LYS A 215 -0.87 0.63 31.11
N GLN A 216 -2.11 0.75 31.58
CA GLN A 216 -3.29 0.28 30.87
C GLN A 216 -3.46 0.97 29.50
N VAL A 217 -3.26 2.29 29.43
CA VAL A 217 -3.29 3.02 28.15
C VAL A 217 -2.17 2.53 27.21
N LEU A 218 -0.95 2.37 27.71
CA LEU A 218 0.17 1.89 26.91
C LEU A 218 -0.04 0.45 26.42
N MET A 219 -0.71 -0.40 27.20
CA MET A 219 -1.15 -1.74 26.77
C MET A 219 -2.17 -1.68 25.63
N GLN A 220 -3.18 -0.82 25.74
CA GLN A 220 -4.19 -0.63 24.68
C GLN A 220 -3.58 -0.12 23.37
N LEU A 221 -2.52 0.68 23.47
CA LEU A 221 -1.77 1.18 22.32
C LEU A 221 -0.77 0.16 21.75
N GLY A 222 -0.57 -0.99 22.41
CA GLY A 222 0.41 -2.00 22.03
C GLY A 222 1.87 -1.58 22.26
N ILE A 223 2.09 -0.58 23.10
CA ILE A 223 3.43 -0.14 23.56
C ILE A 223 3.94 -1.08 24.66
N LEU A 224 3.01 -1.58 25.49
CA LEU A 224 3.25 -2.63 26.47
C LEU A 224 2.43 -3.88 26.09
N ALA A 225 2.93 -5.06 26.45
CA ALA A 225 2.18 -6.31 26.44
C ALA A 225 1.27 -6.41 27.68
N GLU A 226 0.39 -7.41 27.70
CA GLU A 226 -0.60 -7.60 28.78
C GLU A 226 0.03 -7.79 30.17
N ASP A 227 1.25 -8.33 30.23
CA ASP A 227 2.04 -8.49 31.46
C ASP A 227 2.80 -7.21 31.87
N GLY A 228 2.66 -6.13 31.11
CA GLY A 228 3.27 -4.82 31.36
C GLY A 228 4.70 -4.68 30.82
N GLN A 229 5.24 -5.70 30.15
CA GLN A 229 6.56 -5.60 29.51
C GLN A 229 6.49 -4.76 28.23
N PRO A 230 7.54 -3.98 27.90
CA PRO A 230 7.64 -3.29 26.62
C PRO A 230 7.56 -4.22 25.41
N THR A 231 6.82 -3.79 24.39
CA THR A 231 6.88 -4.39 23.06
C THR A 231 8.03 -3.79 22.24
N GLY A 232 8.40 -4.43 21.13
CA GLY A 232 9.34 -3.86 20.18
C GLY A 232 8.89 -2.49 19.64
N ILE A 233 7.59 -2.29 19.39
CA ILE A 233 7.00 -1.00 19.01
C ILE A 233 7.19 0.03 20.11
N GLY A 234 7.00 -0.37 21.37
CA GLY A 234 7.25 0.50 22.52
C GLY A 234 8.71 0.96 22.57
N LEU A 235 9.65 0.02 22.38
CA LEU A 235 11.08 0.36 22.31
C LEU A 235 11.42 1.23 21.11
N LEU A 236 10.91 0.94 19.92
CA LEU A 236 11.15 1.76 18.73
C LEU A 236 10.65 3.19 18.94
N LEU A 237 9.41 3.36 19.40
CA LEU A 237 8.81 4.68 19.57
C LEU A 237 9.44 5.49 20.69
N PHE A 238 9.72 4.86 21.84
CA PHE A 238 10.06 5.57 23.08
C PHE A 238 11.38 5.15 23.71
N GLY A 239 12.01 4.05 23.30
CA GLY A 239 13.24 3.55 23.90
C GLY A 239 14.40 4.55 23.81
N LYS A 240 15.21 4.65 24.86
CA LYS A 240 16.42 5.50 24.88
C LYS A 240 17.44 5.05 23.83
N LYS A 241 17.55 3.73 23.60
CA LYS A 241 18.46 3.10 22.63
C LYS A 241 17.81 1.87 21.98
N PRO A 242 16.74 2.02 21.17
CA PRO A 242 16.08 0.90 20.50
C PRO A 242 17.05 0.09 19.64
N GLN A 243 18.12 0.71 19.17
CA GLN A 243 19.15 0.12 18.33
C GLN A 243 19.88 -1.05 18.99
N LEU A 244 19.87 -1.15 20.33
CA LEU A 244 20.39 -2.34 21.02
C LEU A 244 19.61 -3.61 20.68
N LYS A 245 18.31 -3.48 20.37
CA LYS A 245 17.45 -4.59 19.95
C LYS A 245 17.17 -4.57 18.44
N PHE A 246 17.08 -3.39 17.85
CA PHE A 246 16.80 -3.17 16.43
C PHE A 246 17.91 -2.34 15.79
N PRO A 247 19.10 -2.90 15.52
CA PRO A 247 20.22 -2.15 14.93
C PRO A 247 19.87 -1.43 13.64
N GLN A 248 18.87 -1.94 12.91
CA GLN A 248 18.33 -1.38 11.68
C GLN A 248 17.47 -0.13 11.87
N ALA A 249 17.05 0.19 13.09
CA ALA A 249 16.24 1.36 13.43
C ALA A 249 17.08 2.64 13.48
N VAL A 250 17.90 2.86 12.44
CA VAL A 250 18.81 3.99 12.27
C VAL A 250 18.53 4.66 10.93
N VAL A 251 18.63 5.98 10.88
CA VAL A 251 18.70 6.73 9.62
C VAL A 251 20.14 7.10 9.38
N LYS A 252 20.76 6.52 8.34
CA LYS A 252 22.11 6.85 7.91
C LYS A 252 22.06 7.99 6.91
N ALA A 253 22.53 9.16 7.31
CA ALA A 253 22.55 10.35 6.49
C ALA A 253 23.93 10.59 5.87
N GLU A 254 23.94 10.95 4.60
CA GLU A 254 25.11 11.41 3.86
C GLU A 254 24.78 12.77 3.22
N TYR A 255 25.58 13.78 3.55
CA TYR A 255 25.55 15.07 2.87
C TYR A 255 26.80 15.23 2.01
N ILE A 256 26.60 15.21 0.70
CA ILE A 256 27.61 15.44 -0.31
C ILE A 256 27.73 16.95 -0.54
N ARG A 257 28.82 17.52 -0.05
CA ARG A 257 29.12 18.94 -0.16
C ARG A 257 29.43 19.33 -1.61
N PRO A 258 29.31 20.62 -1.98
CA PRO A 258 29.67 21.10 -3.30
C PRO A 258 31.12 20.82 -3.72
N ASP A 259 32.04 20.65 -2.76
CA ASP A 259 33.44 20.28 -2.99
C ASP A 259 33.65 18.77 -3.20
N GLY A 260 32.57 17.98 -3.22
CA GLY A 260 32.58 16.53 -3.41
C GLY A 260 32.88 15.72 -2.14
N LYS A 261 33.10 16.36 -0.99
CA LYS A 261 33.31 15.63 0.28
C LYS A 261 31.98 15.25 0.92
N SER A 262 31.93 14.04 1.48
CA SER A 262 30.76 13.55 2.21
C SER A 262 30.89 13.81 3.72
N GLU A 263 29.81 14.30 4.33
CA GLU A 263 29.59 14.31 5.78
C GLU A 263 28.58 13.22 6.12
N LEU A 264 28.98 12.28 6.99
CA LEU A 264 28.15 11.15 7.41
C LEU A 264 27.61 11.38 8.83
N LYS A 265 26.33 11.06 9.05
CA LYS A 265 25.71 11.07 10.37
C LYS A 265 24.68 9.96 10.50
N ASP A 266 24.78 9.20 11.58
CA ASP A 266 23.77 8.22 11.97
C ASP A 266 22.82 8.86 13.00
N PHE A 267 21.51 8.72 12.78
CA PHE A 267 20.47 9.15 13.72
C PHE A 267 19.87 7.94 14.42
N GLU A 268 19.99 7.94 15.75
CA GLU A 268 19.58 6.86 16.64
C GLU A 268 18.63 7.39 17.73
N GLY A 269 18.17 6.52 18.64
CA GLY A 269 17.22 6.89 19.70
C GLY A 269 15.75 6.67 19.32
N PRO A 270 14.81 7.28 20.09
CA PRO A 270 13.38 7.09 19.89
C PRO A 270 12.90 7.63 18.54
N LEU A 271 12.11 6.82 17.81
CA LEU A 271 11.58 7.22 16.50
C LEU A 271 10.76 8.52 16.56
N VAL A 272 10.08 8.80 17.68
CA VAL A 272 9.24 10.01 17.81
C VAL A 272 10.04 11.31 17.95
N GLN A 273 11.35 11.23 18.21
CA GLN A 273 12.25 12.39 18.32
C GLN A 273 13.09 12.57 17.04
N MET A 274 13.46 11.44 16.41
CA MET A 274 14.36 11.38 15.26
C MET A 274 14.01 12.33 14.09
N PRO A 275 12.75 12.51 13.64
CA PRO A 275 12.45 13.42 12.52
C PRO A 275 12.90 14.86 12.76
N LEU A 276 12.70 15.38 13.98
CA LEU A 276 13.06 16.77 14.30
C LEU A 276 14.57 16.97 14.27
N GLU A 277 15.31 16.01 14.83
CA GLU A 277 16.78 16.05 14.81
C GLU A 277 17.34 15.98 13.39
N ILE A 278 16.73 15.16 12.53
CA ILE A 278 17.10 15.08 11.11
C ILE A 278 16.81 16.41 10.41
N ILE A 279 15.62 16.97 10.60
CA ILE A 279 15.22 18.26 10.02
C ILE A 279 16.19 19.37 10.44
N GLU A 280 16.47 19.52 11.73
CA GLU A 280 17.42 20.52 12.25
C GLU A 280 18.84 20.31 11.69
N TRP A 281 19.28 19.05 11.57
CA TRP A 281 20.57 18.74 10.97
C TRP A 281 20.61 19.13 9.50
N VAL A 282 19.58 18.83 8.71
CA VAL A 282 19.54 19.22 7.30
C VAL A 282 19.41 20.73 7.13
N GLU A 283 18.54 21.40 7.90
CA GLU A 283 18.36 22.86 7.87
C GLU A 283 19.67 23.59 8.16
N SER A 284 20.47 23.10 9.11
CA SER A 284 21.77 23.71 9.44
C SER A 284 22.85 23.55 8.36
N ARG A 285 22.72 22.58 7.43
CA ARG A 285 23.64 22.45 6.27
C ARG A 285 23.15 23.20 5.05
N LEU A 286 21.85 23.19 4.80
CA LEU A 286 21.27 23.72 3.56
C LEU A 286 20.77 25.17 3.72
N GLY A 287 20.51 25.62 4.95
CA GLY A 287 19.84 26.89 5.25
C GLY A 287 18.34 26.87 4.91
N SER A 288 18.00 26.49 3.69
CA SER A 288 16.66 26.14 3.21
C SER A 288 16.74 24.82 2.46
N PHE A 289 15.72 23.96 2.59
CA PHE A 289 15.65 22.70 1.84
C PHE A 289 15.69 22.90 0.32
N TYR A 290 15.15 24.05 -0.13
CA TYR A 290 14.99 24.38 -1.55
C TYR A 290 15.38 25.83 -1.85
N THR A 291 15.77 26.09 -3.09
CA THR A 291 16.10 27.42 -3.62
C THR A 291 14.95 27.91 -4.50
N ILE A 292 14.30 29.01 -4.10
CA ILE A 292 13.24 29.68 -4.88
C ILE A 292 13.89 30.82 -5.67
N GLU A 293 13.65 30.89 -6.99
CA GLU A 293 14.12 32.01 -7.80
C GLU A 293 13.33 33.29 -7.50
N LYS A 294 14.10 34.36 -7.20
CA LYS A 294 13.72 35.73 -6.81
C LYS A 294 13.35 35.94 -5.34
N GLY A 295 14.40 36.24 -4.55
CA GLY A 295 14.43 37.37 -3.59
C GLY A 295 13.55 37.33 -2.33
N GLU A 296 12.44 36.61 -2.32
CA GLU A 296 11.58 36.51 -1.15
C GLU A 296 11.82 35.18 -0.46
N ARG A 297 12.68 35.23 0.55
CA ARG A 297 12.68 34.23 1.62
C ARG A 297 11.28 34.30 2.25
N LYS A 298 10.32 33.51 1.76
CA LYS A 298 9.07 33.34 2.49
C LYS A 298 9.44 32.69 3.82
N ASP A 299 9.08 33.36 4.92
CA ASP A 299 9.05 32.75 6.24
C ASP A 299 8.47 31.35 6.15
N LYS A 300 9.09 30.41 6.89
CA LYS A 300 8.75 28.97 6.96
C LYS A 300 7.42 28.65 6.29
N SER A 301 7.48 28.20 5.03
CA SER A 301 6.28 27.73 4.34
C SER A 301 5.60 26.71 5.23
N GLU A 302 4.27 26.79 5.41
CA GLU A 302 3.49 25.75 6.06
C GLU A 302 3.67 24.38 5.38
N ILE A 303 4.19 24.38 4.15
CA ILE A 303 4.44 23.22 3.31
C ILE A 303 5.93 22.83 3.38
N ASP A 304 6.24 21.80 4.18
CA ASP A 304 7.58 21.20 4.23
C ASP A 304 7.57 19.78 3.63
N PRO A 305 7.93 19.63 2.33
CA PRO A 305 7.93 18.33 1.67
C PRO A 305 9.02 17.39 2.19
N PHE A 306 10.13 17.93 2.72
CA PHE A 306 11.19 17.10 3.27
C PHE A 306 10.74 16.47 4.58
N ARG A 307 10.14 17.27 5.47
CA ARG A 307 9.51 16.79 6.71
C ARG A 307 8.50 15.69 6.44
N GLU A 308 7.60 15.89 5.49
CA GLU A 308 6.61 14.88 5.11
C GLU A 308 7.28 13.59 4.63
N ALA A 309 8.31 13.70 3.79
CA ALA A 309 9.00 12.55 3.23
C ALA A 309 9.79 11.76 4.28
N ILE A 310 10.54 12.42 5.17
CA ILE A 310 11.34 11.72 6.19
C ILE A 310 10.45 11.05 7.24
N ILE A 311 9.36 11.70 7.63
CA ILE A 311 8.39 11.11 8.55
C ILE A 311 7.72 9.88 7.92
N ASN A 312 7.28 9.98 6.66
CA ASN A 312 6.71 8.83 5.95
C ASN A 312 7.70 7.69 5.82
N ALA A 313 8.97 7.98 5.54
CA ALA A 313 10.02 6.97 5.48
C ALA A 313 10.20 6.23 6.82
N ILE A 314 10.17 6.95 7.94
CA ILE A 314 10.29 6.36 9.30
C ILE A 314 9.04 5.56 9.68
N VAL A 315 7.85 6.11 9.44
CA VAL A 315 6.57 5.50 9.85
C VAL A 315 6.25 4.27 9.01
N HIS A 316 6.51 4.29 7.70
CA HIS A 316 6.16 3.20 6.79
C HIS A 316 7.29 2.21 6.53
N ARG A 317 8.48 2.40 7.13
CA ARG A 317 9.60 1.46 7.07
C ARG A 317 9.15 0.05 7.45
N ASP A 318 9.62 -0.94 6.70
CA ASP A 318 9.50 -2.33 7.11
C ASP A 318 10.55 -2.67 8.17
N TYR A 319 10.12 -2.76 9.44
CA TYR A 319 11.03 -3.00 10.55
C TYR A 319 11.49 -4.44 10.69
N ASP A 320 10.86 -5.38 9.97
CA ASP A 320 11.26 -6.78 9.91
C ASP A 320 12.45 -7.02 8.97
N ILE A 321 12.80 -6.05 8.10
CA ILE A 321 14.03 -6.08 7.31
C ILE A 321 15.18 -5.59 8.21
N GLU A 322 15.92 -6.54 8.77
CA GLU A 322 16.98 -6.32 9.77
C GLU A 322 18.32 -5.87 9.14
N GLU A 323 18.53 -6.14 7.86
CA GLU A 323 19.81 -5.93 7.18
C GLU A 323 19.96 -4.52 6.59
N ALA A 324 18.88 -3.73 6.55
CA ALA A 324 18.83 -2.48 5.78
C ALA A 324 18.35 -1.31 6.65
N PRO A 325 19.15 -0.24 6.86
CA PRO A 325 18.68 0.99 7.51
C PRO A 325 17.96 1.92 6.53
N ILE A 326 17.38 3.02 7.01
CA ILE A 326 16.97 4.11 6.12
C ILE A 326 18.23 4.85 5.67
N HIS A 327 18.33 5.19 4.39
CA HIS A 327 19.37 6.08 3.88
C HIS A 327 18.79 7.44 3.51
N LEU A 328 19.41 8.52 4.00
CA LEU A 328 19.12 9.89 3.61
C LEU A 328 20.35 10.45 2.89
N ILE A 329 20.26 10.63 1.58
CA ILE A 329 21.38 11.10 0.75
C ILE A 329 21.01 12.49 0.23
N ILE A 330 21.88 13.45 0.47
CA ILE A 330 21.67 14.85 0.10
C ILE A 330 22.85 15.30 -0.74
N ASP A 331 22.59 15.74 -1.96
CA ASP A 331 23.57 16.38 -2.83
C ASP A 331 23.14 17.81 -3.18
N LYS A 332 23.87 18.47 -4.08
CA LYS A 332 23.58 19.83 -4.51
C LYS A 332 22.21 19.99 -5.21
N ASP A 333 21.70 18.93 -5.84
CA ASP A 333 20.55 18.96 -6.74
C ASP A 333 19.30 18.35 -6.11
N LYS A 334 19.45 17.35 -5.24
CA LYS A 334 18.34 16.55 -4.71
C LYS A 334 18.59 15.99 -3.31
N ILE A 335 17.49 15.60 -2.70
CA ILE A 335 17.39 14.80 -1.47
C ILE A 335 16.78 13.46 -1.86
N VAL A 336 17.44 12.37 -1.51
CA VAL A 336 17.00 10.99 -1.75
C VAL A 336 16.82 10.29 -0.42
N ILE A 337 15.63 9.75 -0.17
CA ILE A 337 15.33 8.93 1.01
C ILE A 337 15.05 7.51 0.54
N LYS A 338 15.84 6.55 1.01
CA LYS A 338 15.64 5.12 0.75
C LYS A 338 15.13 4.46 2.02
N SER A 339 13.87 3.99 2.01
CA SER A 339 13.27 3.29 3.14
C SER A 339 13.06 1.81 2.81
N PRO A 340 13.51 0.87 3.65
CA PRO A 340 13.28 -0.56 3.44
C PRO A 340 11.79 -0.92 3.37
N GLY A 341 11.46 -1.79 2.43
CA GLY A 341 10.12 -2.36 2.24
C GLY A 341 9.42 -1.88 0.98
N ALA A 342 8.71 -2.80 0.32
CA ALA A 342 7.84 -2.46 -0.80
C ALA A 342 6.63 -1.63 -0.34
N PRO A 343 5.98 -0.86 -1.24
CA PRO A 343 4.67 -0.28 -0.97
C PRO A 343 3.69 -1.31 -0.41
N VAL A 344 2.88 -0.90 0.56
CA VAL A 344 1.87 -1.78 1.17
C VAL A 344 0.82 -2.11 0.12
N LYS A 345 0.64 -3.39 -0.22
CA LYS A 345 -0.41 -3.82 -1.15
C LYS A 345 -1.79 -3.32 -0.66
N PRO A 346 -2.67 -2.81 -1.53
CA PRO A 346 -2.58 -2.80 -3.00
C PRO A 346 -1.89 -1.56 -3.61
N ILE A 347 -1.17 -0.74 -2.82
CA ILE A 347 -0.53 0.49 -3.32
C ILE A 347 0.52 0.14 -4.38
N THR A 348 0.43 0.79 -5.54
CA THR A 348 1.41 0.66 -6.62
C THR A 348 2.34 1.86 -6.71
N ILE A 349 3.51 1.67 -7.33
CA ILE A 349 4.44 2.78 -7.65
C ILE A 349 3.79 3.83 -8.56
N ASP A 350 2.92 3.40 -9.48
CA ASP A 350 2.15 4.31 -10.32
C ASP A 350 1.20 5.18 -9.49
N GLN A 351 0.55 4.63 -8.46
CA GLN A 351 -0.33 5.40 -7.58
C GLN A 351 0.44 6.42 -6.73
N LEU A 352 1.64 6.06 -6.26
CA LEU A 352 2.52 6.97 -5.52
C LEU A 352 3.01 8.12 -6.41
N ASN A 353 3.52 7.82 -7.60
CA ASN A 353 3.99 8.84 -8.55
C ASN A 353 2.87 9.75 -9.08
N ASN A 354 1.62 9.28 -9.09
CA ASN A 354 0.46 10.10 -9.42
C ASN A 354 -0.17 10.78 -8.19
N PHE A 355 0.37 10.59 -6.99
CA PHE A 355 -0.11 11.16 -5.74
C PHE A 355 -1.59 10.85 -5.45
N ILE A 356 -2.05 9.65 -5.84
CA ILE A 356 -3.42 9.15 -5.65
C ILE A 356 -3.48 7.92 -4.73
N ALA A 357 -2.35 7.50 -4.16
CA ALA A 357 -2.29 6.35 -3.27
C ALA A 357 -3.18 6.53 -2.03
N PRO A 358 -3.95 5.50 -1.61
CA PRO A 358 -4.71 5.55 -0.37
C PRO A 358 -3.78 5.61 0.85
N SER A 359 -4.30 6.15 1.95
CA SER A 359 -3.57 6.26 3.22
C SER A 359 -3.56 4.91 3.96
N LEU A 360 -2.75 3.95 3.51
CA LEU A 360 -2.51 2.67 4.19
C LEU A 360 -1.12 2.65 4.81
N SER A 361 -1.03 2.28 6.08
CA SER A 361 0.24 2.18 6.81
C SER A 361 0.59 0.75 7.14
N ARG A 362 1.87 0.39 6.92
CA ARG A 362 2.46 -0.88 7.35
C ARG A 362 2.48 -0.98 8.87
N ASN A 363 2.73 0.14 9.54
CA ASN A 363 2.86 0.22 10.99
C ASN A 363 1.73 1.10 11.58
N PRO A 364 0.47 0.62 11.64
CA PRO A 364 -0.68 1.43 12.05
C PRO A 364 -0.56 1.99 13.48
N LYS A 365 0.06 1.25 14.41
CA LYS A 365 0.33 1.72 15.78
C LYS A 365 1.36 2.85 15.82
N ILE A 366 2.47 2.71 15.09
CA ILE A 366 3.48 3.78 14.94
C ILE A 366 2.83 5.03 14.33
N MET A 367 2.09 4.84 13.23
CA MET A 367 1.34 5.91 12.57
C MET A 367 0.37 6.62 13.51
N TYR A 368 -0.38 5.88 14.34
CA TYR A 368 -1.29 6.46 15.33
C TYR A 368 -0.54 7.36 16.33
N ILE A 369 0.60 6.92 16.86
CA ILE A 369 1.40 7.71 17.82
C ILE A 369 1.97 8.97 17.17
N PHE A 370 2.48 8.87 15.93
CA PHE A 370 2.93 10.02 15.17
C PHE A 370 1.80 11.03 14.88
N ASN A 371 0.58 10.55 14.63
CA ASN A 371 -0.61 11.41 14.50
C ASN A 371 -0.94 12.12 15.82
N GLN A 372 -0.90 11.42 16.96
CA GLN A 372 -1.15 12.05 18.28
C GLN A 372 -0.11 13.13 18.59
N LEU A 373 1.14 12.93 18.17
CA LEU A 373 2.20 13.91 18.33
C LEU A 373 2.09 15.12 17.38
N LYS A 374 1.14 15.09 16.43
CA LYS A 374 1.01 16.07 15.34
C LYS A 374 2.29 16.15 14.50
N LEU A 375 2.98 15.02 14.33
CA LEU A 375 4.12 14.90 13.45
C LEU A 375 3.68 14.59 12.02
N VAL A 376 2.60 13.81 11.87
CA VAL A 376 1.95 13.50 10.59
C VAL A 376 0.64 14.28 10.46
N GLU A 377 0.34 14.79 9.27
CA GLU A 377 -0.92 15.46 9.00
C GLU A 377 -2.09 14.48 8.77
N GLN A 378 -3.28 14.82 9.25
CA GLN A 378 -4.47 13.99 9.05
C GLN A 378 -4.96 14.03 7.58
N ARG A 379 -5.31 12.85 7.04
CA ARG A 379 -6.11 12.63 5.81
C ARG A 379 -5.54 13.26 4.52
N GLY A 380 -4.60 12.57 3.86
CA GLY A 380 -4.30 12.77 2.44
C GLY A 380 -3.67 14.12 2.06
N LYS A 381 -3.34 14.97 3.03
CA LYS A 381 -2.64 16.24 2.81
C LYS A 381 -1.19 16.06 2.37
N GLY A 382 -0.48 15.05 2.90
CA GLY A 382 0.91 14.78 2.54
C GLY A 382 1.14 14.63 1.03
N MET A 383 0.35 13.78 0.38
CA MET A 383 0.40 13.64 -1.10
C MET A 383 -0.01 14.91 -1.84
N ARG A 384 -0.95 15.70 -1.29
CA ARG A 384 -1.35 16.99 -1.87
C ARG A 384 -0.22 18.01 -1.81
N ILE A 385 0.51 18.08 -0.68
CA ILE A 385 1.72 18.90 -0.50
C ILE A 385 2.70 18.60 -1.62
N LEU A 386 3.03 17.32 -1.83
CA LEU A 386 3.98 16.90 -2.87
C LEU A 386 3.49 17.24 -4.28
N LYS A 387 2.18 17.10 -4.54
CA LYS A 387 1.54 17.46 -5.82
C LYS A 387 1.55 18.97 -6.10
N MET A 388 1.54 19.81 -5.06
CA MET A 388 1.51 21.27 -5.17
C MET A 388 2.90 21.89 -5.38
N LEU A 389 3.99 21.14 -5.17
CA LEU A 389 5.37 21.65 -5.27
C LEU A 389 5.70 22.37 -6.59
N PRO A 390 5.27 21.89 -7.77
CA PRO A 390 5.54 22.61 -9.03
C PRO A 390 4.85 23.97 -9.10
N ASN A 391 3.67 24.11 -8.50
CA ASN A 391 2.89 25.34 -8.58
C ASN A 391 3.31 26.33 -7.50
N GLU A 392 3.53 25.86 -6.27
CA GLU A 392 3.81 26.70 -5.10
C GLU A 392 5.28 27.06 -4.96
N LEU A 393 6.19 26.09 -5.21
CA LEU A 393 7.63 26.24 -5.00
C LEU A 393 8.43 26.20 -6.30
N LYS A 394 7.77 26.03 -7.46
CA LYS A 394 8.39 25.85 -8.78
C LYS A 394 9.39 24.68 -8.82
N LEU A 395 9.22 23.69 -7.95
CA LEU A 395 10.08 22.51 -7.91
C LEU A 395 9.53 21.40 -8.81
N PRO A 396 10.40 20.59 -9.44
CA PRO A 396 10.02 19.32 -10.02
C PRO A 396 9.08 18.48 -9.16
N VAL A 397 8.20 17.72 -9.80
CA VAL A 397 7.43 16.68 -9.10
C VAL A 397 8.39 15.65 -8.48
N PRO A 398 8.22 15.29 -7.20
CA PRO A 398 8.98 14.22 -6.58
C PRO A 398 8.73 12.88 -7.28
N HIS A 399 9.68 11.96 -7.12
CA HIS A 399 9.62 10.65 -7.76
C HIS A 399 9.78 9.52 -6.75
N PHE A 400 8.94 8.48 -6.90
CA PHE A 400 9.03 7.24 -6.16
C PHE A 400 9.51 6.11 -7.08
N ALA A 401 10.50 5.35 -6.64
CA ALA A 401 10.98 4.14 -7.30
C ALA A 401 11.10 3.00 -6.27
N TYR A 402 10.89 1.76 -6.70
CA TYR A 402 11.19 0.60 -5.86
C TYR A 402 12.38 -0.15 -6.44
N ASN A 403 13.49 -0.10 -5.71
CA ASN A 403 14.74 -0.79 -5.99
C ASN A 403 15.00 -1.72 -4.81
N GLU A 404 14.51 -2.96 -4.89
CA GLU A 404 14.52 -3.92 -3.79
C GLU A 404 15.89 -3.96 -3.07
N PRO A 405 15.92 -3.81 -1.73
CA PRO A 405 14.79 -3.80 -0.79
C PRO A 405 14.15 -2.42 -0.54
N TYR A 406 14.57 -1.35 -1.22
CA TYR A 406 14.23 0.03 -0.89
C TYR A 406 13.10 0.61 -1.73
N LEU A 407 12.15 1.26 -1.06
CA LEU A 407 11.34 2.32 -1.64
C LEU A 407 12.13 3.63 -1.57
N GLU A 408 12.45 4.18 -2.73
CA GLU A 408 13.23 5.41 -2.88
C GLU A 408 12.30 6.58 -3.21
N PHE A 409 12.44 7.66 -2.46
CA PHE A 409 11.81 8.95 -2.72
C PHE A 409 12.87 9.97 -3.10
N THR A 410 12.68 10.67 -4.22
CA THR A 410 13.56 11.73 -4.69
C THR A 410 12.83 13.08 -4.71
N LEU A 411 13.38 14.06 -3.99
CA LEU A 411 12.94 15.44 -3.97
C LEU A 411 14.03 16.34 -4.53
N PHE A 412 13.69 17.16 -5.52
CA PHE A 412 14.62 18.13 -6.09
C PHE A 412 14.68 19.40 -5.25
N ARG A 413 15.88 19.99 -5.17
CA ARG A 413 16.14 21.19 -4.39
C ARG A 413 16.01 22.49 -5.19
N THR A 414 16.00 22.41 -6.51
CA THR A 414 15.91 23.55 -7.42
C THR A 414 14.89 23.33 -8.54
N GLY A 415 14.20 24.40 -8.91
CA GLY A 415 13.22 24.42 -10.00
C GLY A 415 13.84 24.24 -11.38
N ASN A 416 15.03 24.81 -11.57
CA ASN A 416 15.71 24.88 -12.87
C ASN A 416 16.72 23.75 -13.06
N ILE A 417 16.49 22.59 -12.43
CA ILE A 417 17.43 21.46 -12.49
C ILE A 417 17.71 21.04 -13.93
N LEU A 418 16.67 20.96 -14.78
CA LEU A 418 16.86 20.58 -16.18
C LEU A 418 17.69 21.62 -16.94
N GLU A 419 17.40 22.91 -16.75
CA GLU A 419 18.15 23.99 -17.40
C GLU A 419 19.62 23.97 -16.99
N SER A 420 19.90 23.74 -15.71
CA SER A 420 21.26 23.56 -15.16
C SER A 420 21.96 22.33 -15.74
N LEU A 421 21.26 21.21 -15.90
CA LEU A 421 21.82 19.95 -16.40
C LEU A 421 22.10 19.97 -17.90
N ILE A 422 21.25 20.63 -18.70
CA ILE A 422 21.28 20.50 -20.17
C ILE A 422 21.68 21.79 -20.89
N GLY A 423 21.77 22.91 -20.17
CA GLY A 423 22.00 24.24 -20.71
C GLY A 423 20.74 24.89 -21.28
N VAL A 424 20.72 26.22 -21.28
CA VAL A 424 19.58 27.06 -21.70
C VAL A 424 19.13 26.76 -23.14
N GLU A 425 20.07 26.55 -24.05
CA GLU A 425 19.76 26.25 -25.46
C GLU A 425 18.92 24.98 -25.61
N LYS A 426 19.41 23.85 -25.08
CA LYS A 426 18.68 22.58 -25.15
C LYS A 426 17.40 22.61 -24.32
N TYR A 427 17.39 23.34 -23.21
CA TYR A 427 16.19 23.52 -22.38
C TYR A 427 15.06 24.21 -23.12
N ASN A 428 15.37 25.26 -23.90
CA ASN A 428 14.39 26.00 -24.70
C ASN A 428 13.92 25.21 -25.93
N GLU A 429 14.68 24.23 -26.40
CA GLU A 429 14.23 23.32 -27.46
C GLU A 429 13.16 22.33 -26.98
N LEU A 430 13.02 22.09 -25.68
CA LEU A 430 12.07 21.12 -25.13
C LEU A 430 10.74 21.78 -24.76
N ASN A 431 9.62 21.15 -25.10
CA ASN A 431 8.32 21.54 -24.56
C ASN A 431 8.10 21.00 -23.13
N ASP A 432 7.03 21.41 -22.46
CA ASP A 432 6.80 21.03 -21.06
C ASP A 432 6.58 19.53 -20.84
N GLU A 433 5.94 18.84 -21.80
CA GLU A 433 5.78 17.37 -21.77
C GLU A 433 7.12 16.66 -21.90
N GLU A 434 8.00 17.14 -22.80
CA GLU A 434 9.36 16.64 -23.00
C GLU A 434 10.25 16.90 -21.79
N LYS A 435 10.16 18.09 -21.18
CA LYS A 435 10.87 18.41 -19.94
C LYS A 435 10.46 17.46 -18.81
N LYS A 436 9.16 17.24 -18.63
CA LYS A 436 8.63 16.27 -17.66
C LYS A 436 9.16 14.86 -17.90
N GLY A 437 9.17 14.41 -19.16
CA GLY A 437 9.68 13.10 -19.53
C GLY A 437 11.19 12.95 -19.30
N LEU A 438 11.98 13.96 -19.65
CA LEU A 438 13.43 13.96 -19.45
C LEU A 438 13.81 13.95 -17.97
N LEU A 439 13.08 14.70 -17.15
CA LEU A 439 13.25 14.72 -15.71
C LEU A 439 12.95 13.37 -15.06
N HIS A 440 11.89 12.70 -15.52
CA HIS A 440 11.61 11.33 -15.09
C HIS A 440 12.73 10.37 -15.48
N LEU A 441 13.26 10.48 -16.71
CA LEU A 441 14.39 9.66 -17.16
C LEU A 441 15.67 9.93 -16.35
N TYR A 442 15.93 11.19 -15.97
CA TYR A 442 17.03 11.53 -15.06
C TYR A 442 16.91 10.81 -13.70
N ASN A 443 15.68 10.63 -13.20
CA ASN A 443 15.42 9.92 -11.96
C ASN A 443 15.57 8.40 -12.08
N VAL A 444 14.90 7.77 -13.06
CA VAL A 444 14.91 6.30 -13.20
C VAL A 444 16.20 5.77 -13.83
N LYS A 445 17.05 6.65 -14.37
CA LYS A 445 18.32 6.39 -15.07
C LYS A 445 18.21 5.57 -16.36
N SER A 446 17.25 4.66 -16.46
CA SER A 446 16.94 3.90 -17.67
C SER A 446 15.44 3.68 -17.85
N ILE A 447 14.95 3.78 -19.08
CA ILE A 447 13.54 3.54 -19.40
C ILE A 447 13.38 2.89 -20.76
N SER A 448 12.40 2.00 -20.90
CA SER A 448 11.93 1.52 -22.19
C SER A 448 10.94 2.52 -22.80
N LYS A 449 10.71 2.41 -24.11
CA LYS A 449 9.74 3.24 -24.83
C LYS A 449 8.32 3.10 -24.24
N SER A 450 7.88 1.88 -23.91
CA SER A 450 6.55 1.61 -23.38
C SER A 450 6.37 2.15 -21.95
N GLU A 451 7.38 2.01 -21.10
CA GLU A 451 7.39 2.61 -19.75
C GLU A 451 7.29 4.14 -19.83
N TYR A 452 8.05 4.78 -20.72
CA TYR A 452 8.01 6.22 -20.94
C TYR A 452 6.63 6.69 -21.45
N ALA A 453 6.06 5.98 -22.43
CA ALA A 453 4.73 6.26 -22.96
C ALA A 453 3.65 6.17 -21.86
N LYS A 454 3.72 5.10 -21.05
CA LYS A 454 2.81 4.90 -19.92
C LYS A 454 2.93 6.00 -18.87
N TYR A 455 4.15 6.42 -18.51
CA TYR A 455 4.40 7.46 -17.52
C TYR A 455 3.78 8.81 -17.92
N LEU A 456 3.92 9.21 -19.19
CA LEU A 456 3.36 10.47 -19.69
C LEU A 456 1.90 10.37 -20.12
N GLY A 457 1.34 9.15 -20.24
CA GLY A 457 0.00 8.94 -20.78
C GLY A 457 -0.11 9.25 -22.28
N ILE A 458 0.96 9.00 -23.03
CA ILE A 458 1.07 9.30 -24.47
C ILE A 458 1.18 8.03 -25.31
N THR A 459 1.05 8.17 -26.63
CA THR A 459 1.22 7.03 -27.55
C THR A 459 2.70 6.61 -27.67
N ASP A 460 2.93 5.33 -27.94
CA ASP A 460 4.26 4.78 -28.27
C ASP A 460 4.97 5.54 -29.40
N LYS A 461 4.22 6.05 -30.38
CA LYS A 461 4.75 6.85 -31.49
C LYS A 461 5.26 8.22 -31.01
N THR A 462 4.50 8.87 -30.12
CA THR A 462 4.92 10.14 -29.50
C THR A 462 6.13 9.93 -28.61
N ALA A 463 6.12 8.89 -27.77
CA ALA A 463 7.25 8.50 -26.93
C ALA A 463 8.52 8.25 -27.75
N GLN A 464 8.43 7.48 -28.83
CA GLN A 464 9.55 7.23 -29.74
C GLN A 464 10.12 8.53 -30.32
N ARG A 465 9.25 9.46 -30.73
CA ARG A 465 9.66 10.77 -31.28
C ARG A 465 10.45 11.58 -30.26
N GLN A 466 9.94 11.67 -29.02
CA GLN A 466 10.63 12.42 -27.94
C GLN A 466 11.96 11.78 -27.55
N LEU A 467 11.98 10.46 -27.33
CA LEU A 467 13.22 9.74 -27.01
C LEU A 467 14.26 9.83 -28.13
N SER A 468 13.82 9.85 -29.40
CA SER A 468 14.70 10.08 -30.54
C SER A 468 15.24 11.52 -30.57
N LYS A 469 14.42 12.51 -30.20
CA LYS A 469 14.87 13.91 -30.05
C LYS A 469 15.91 14.04 -28.94
N PHE A 470 15.68 13.43 -27.77
CA PHE A 470 16.66 13.43 -26.68
C PHE A 470 17.98 12.78 -27.11
N LYS A 471 17.92 11.71 -27.89
CA LYS A 471 19.13 11.06 -28.44
C LYS A 471 19.89 11.99 -29.39
N LYS A 472 19.18 12.71 -30.26
CA LYS A 472 19.79 13.72 -31.17
C LYS A 472 20.45 14.86 -30.40
N LEU A 473 19.85 15.29 -29.30
CA LEU A 473 20.39 16.33 -28.40
C LEU A 473 21.53 15.83 -27.48
N GLY A 474 21.87 14.54 -27.58
CA GLY A 474 22.91 13.90 -26.74
C GLY A 474 22.50 13.71 -25.27
N LEU A 475 21.22 13.87 -24.94
CA LEU A 475 20.71 13.80 -23.57
C LEU A 475 20.52 12.35 -23.08
N VAL A 476 20.41 11.41 -24.01
CA VAL A 476 20.23 9.98 -23.74
C VAL A 476 21.06 9.12 -24.68
N SER A 477 21.45 7.95 -24.20
CA SER A 477 22.04 6.87 -24.98
C SER A 477 21.10 5.66 -25.03
N THR A 478 21.39 4.66 -25.88
CA THR A 478 20.56 3.46 -26.01
C THR A 478 21.36 2.20 -25.71
N LYS A 479 20.78 1.26 -24.96
CA LYS A 479 21.38 -0.04 -24.61
C LYS A 479 20.38 -1.16 -24.87
N GLY A 480 20.86 -2.28 -25.44
CA GLY A 480 20.05 -3.47 -25.74
C GLY A 480 19.67 -3.62 -27.21
N ALA A 481 19.22 -4.84 -27.58
CA ALA A 481 18.73 -5.16 -28.92
C ALA A 481 17.31 -4.62 -29.15
N THR A 482 16.82 -4.63 -30.40
CA THR A 482 15.56 -3.98 -30.83
C THR A 482 14.34 -4.32 -29.96
N ASN A 483 14.23 -5.57 -29.47
CA ASN A 483 13.10 -6.02 -28.64
C ASN A 483 13.26 -5.69 -27.14
N ASN A 484 14.44 -5.26 -26.69
CA ASN A 484 14.77 -4.90 -25.31
C ASN A 484 15.50 -3.54 -25.24
N LEU A 485 15.21 -2.63 -26.17
CA LEU A 485 15.88 -1.33 -26.25
C LEU A 485 15.50 -0.47 -25.06
N ARG A 486 16.50 -0.09 -24.25
CA ARG A 486 16.36 0.88 -23.17
C ARG A 486 17.12 2.16 -23.50
N TYR A 487 16.56 3.28 -23.10
CA TYR A 487 17.19 4.60 -23.14
C TYR A 487 17.80 4.89 -21.78
N LEU A 488 19.07 5.29 -21.77
CA LEU A 488 19.84 5.64 -20.58
C LEU A 488 20.01 7.15 -20.52
N SER A 489 19.78 7.75 -19.35
CA SER A 489 20.06 9.17 -19.15
C SER A 489 21.57 9.42 -19.19
N ASN A 490 22.02 10.41 -19.96
CA ASN A 490 23.41 10.88 -19.95
C ASN A 490 23.63 12.02 -18.94
N LEU A 491 22.61 12.34 -18.14
CA LEU A 491 22.55 13.48 -17.22
C LEU A 491 22.91 13.10 -15.78
#